data_AF-A0A9X8VII6-F1
#
_entry.id   AF-A0A9X8VII6-F1
#
_cell.length_a   1.000
_cell.length_b   1.000
_cell.length_c   1.000
_cell.angle_alpha   90.00
_cell.angle_beta   90.00
_cell.angle_gamma   90.00
#
_symmetry.space_group_name_H-M   'P 1'
#
loop_
_entity.id
_entity.type
_entity.pdbx_description
1 polymer ?
#
loop_
_entity_poly.entity_id
_entity_poly.type
_entity_poly.pdbx_seq_one_letter_code
_entity_poly.pdbx_strand_id
1 'polypeptide(L)'
;NTLGFQRDDVIGRHHRIFCDPNYVASPLYRKHWETLNKGQPITDTIKRIAKNGEAVWLQGTYAPVLNKQGKVVEIVKIASEVTERVIQAQEHRSLLAALNRSMAMIAFTPQGTIVSANDNMLALMGYRLEEACGQSHAVLCPPAFAASDDYRRHWQRLARGEFIT
;
A
#
# COMPACT_ATOMS: atom_id res chain seq x y z
N ASN A 1 21.32 13.10 -5.94
CA ASN A 1 21.87 11.73 -5.92
C ASN A 1 21.12 10.94 -4.85
N THR A 2 20.16 10.12 -5.26
CA THR A 2 19.19 9.45 -4.37
C THR A 2 19.79 8.52 -3.31
N LEU A 3 20.95 7.87 -3.58
CA LEU A 3 21.55 6.92 -2.63
C LEU A 3 22.82 7.45 -1.95
N GLY A 4 23.25 8.69 -2.26
CA GLY A 4 24.44 9.31 -1.67
C GLY A 4 25.79 8.72 -2.10
N PHE A 5 25.83 7.73 -3.00
CA PHE A 5 27.07 7.15 -3.55
C PHE A 5 27.61 7.98 -4.71
N GLN A 6 28.90 8.31 -4.69
CA GLN A 6 29.58 8.93 -5.83
C GLN A 6 29.88 7.90 -6.91
N ARG A 7 30.14 8.36 -8.13
CA ARG A 7 30.47 7.49 -9.27
C ARG A 7 31.58 6.49 -8.92
N ASP A 8 32.66 6.99 -8.31
CA ASP A 8 33.84 6.17 -7.99
C ASP A 8 33.59 5.20 -6.84
N ASP A 9 32.57 5.42 -6.02
CA ASP A 9 32.14 4.44 -5.01
C ASP A 9 31.49 3.21 -5.66
N VAL A 10 30.96 3.34 -6.88
CA VAL A 10 30.07 2.36 -7.51
C VAL A 10 30.75 1.60 -8.64
N ILE A 11 31.55 2.27 -9.47
CA ILE A 11 32.20 1.63 -10.62
C ILE A 11 33.08 0.46 -10.18
N GLY A 12 32.92 -0.69 -10.84
CA GLY A 12 33.64 -1.93 -10.51
C GLY A 12 33.10 -2.69 -9.29
N ARG A 13 32.13 -2.13 -8.55
CA ARG A 13 31.49 -2.83 -7.43
C ARG A 13 30.28 -3.62 -7.88
N HIS A 14 30.00 -4.70 -7.16
CA HIS A 14 28.78 -5.48 -7.38
C HIS A 14 27.56 -4.70 -6.86
N HIS A 15 26.43 -4.76 -7.56
CA HIS A 15 25.15 -4.13 -7.21
C HIS A 15 24.68 -4.35 -5.75
N ARG A 16 25.20 -5.37 -5.07
CA ARG A 16 24.84 -5.74 -3.68
C ARG A 16 25.17 -4.63 -2.67
N ILE A 17 26.06 -3.69 -3.01
CA ILE A 17 26.40 -2.55 -2.14
C ILE A 17 25.21 -1.65 -1.81
N PHE A 18 24.13 -1.69 -2.62
CA PHE A 18 22.90 -0.92 -2.38
C PHE A 18 21.84 -1.72 -1.64
N CYS A 19 22.11 -2.97 -1.27
CA CYS A 19 21.11 -3.89 -0.76
C CYS A 19 21.30 -4.14 0.74
N ASP A 20 20.19 -4.46 1.41
CA ASP A 20 20.21 -4.97 2.77
C ASP A 20 20.99 -6.31 2.80
N PRO A 21 21.95 -6.51 3.73
CA PRO A 21 22.73 -7.74 3.83
C PRO A 21 21.87 -9.01 3.98
N ASN A 22 20.74 -8.94 4.69
CA ASN A 22 19.83 -10.07 4.86
C ASN A 22 19.14 -10.41 3.53
N TYR A 23 18.80 -9.39 2.74
CA TYR A 23 18.28 -9.61 1.39
C TYR A 23 19.33 -10.26 0.49
N VAL A 24 20.58 -9.78 0.52
CA VAL A 24 21.69 -10.35 -0.27
C VAL A 24 21.94 -11.83 0.06
N ALA A 25 21.80 -12.21 1.33
CA ALA A 25 21.95 -13.59 1.79
C ALA A 25 20.75 -14.49 1.43
N SER A 26 19.63 -13.92 0.99
CA SER A 26 18.38 -14.66 0.77
C SER A 26 18.32 -15.39 -0.59
N PRO A 27 17.50 -16.45 -0.71
CA PRO A 27 17.17 -17.06 -1.99
C PRO A 27 16.55 -16.08 -3.01
N LEU A 28 15.88 -15.02 -2.53
CA LEU A 28 15.25 -14.02 -3.38
C LEU A 28 16.29 -13.23 -4.19
N TYR A 29 17.41 -12.86 -3.58
CA TYR A 29 18.48 -12.16 -4.29
C TYR A 29 19.14 -13.04 -5.36
N ARG A 30 19.30 -14.34 -5.07
CA ARG A 30 19.79 -15.31 -6.06
C ARG A 30 18.82 -15.42 -7.24
N LYS A 31 17.53 -15.63 -6.95
CA LYS A 31 16.47 -15.72 -7.96
C LYS A 31 16.40 -14.45 -8.82
N HIS A 32 16.56 -13.27 -8.23
CA HIS A 32 16.61 -12.01 -8.95
C HIS A 32 17.66 -12.02 -10.06
N TRP A 33 18.89 -12.44 -9.76
CA TRP A 33 19.96 -12.55 -10.76
C TRP A 33 19.74 -13.69 -11.75
N GLU A 34 19.21 -14.83 -11.32
CA GLU A 34 18.85 -15.93 -12.23
C GLU A 34 17.82 -15.49 -13.28
N THR A 35 16.79 -14.75 -12.86
CA THR A 35 15.77 -14.19 -13.75
C THR A 35 16.40 -13.20 -14.75
N LEU A 36 17.21 -12.26 -14.29
CA LEU A 36 17.87 -11.29 -15.17
C LEU A 36 18.84 -11.96 -16.16
N ASN A 37 19.60 -12.95 -15.71
CA ASN A 37 20.53 -13.69 -16.57
C ASN A 37 19.83 -14.57 -17.60
N LYS A 38 18.55 -14.91 -17.39
CA LYS A 38 17.68 -15.55 -18.40
C LYS A 38 17.08 -14.56 -19.40
N GLY A 39 17.46 -13.28 -19.34
CA GLY A 39 16.93 -12.23 -20.21
C GLY A 39 15.54 -11.73 -19.80
N GLN A 40 15.04 -12.10 -18.62
CA GLN A 40 13.72 -11.69 -18.15
C GLN A 40 13.84 -10.39 -17.34
N PRO A 41 13.08 -9.33 -17.69
CA PRO A 41 13.10 -8.08 -16.94
C PRO A 41 12.40 -8.22 -15.58
N ILE A 42 12.77 -7.35 -14.64
CA ILE A 42 12.15 -7.26 -13.32
C ILE A 42 11.72 -5.83 -13.08
N THR A 43 10.43 -5.61 -12.82
CA THR A 43 9.85 -4.32 -12.44
C THR A 43 9.23 -4.43 -11.06
N ASP A 44 9.67 -3.59 -10.12
CA ASP A 44 9.22 -3.66 -8.73
C ASP A 44 9.51 -2.36 -7.95
N THR A 45 8.93 -2.23 -6.75
CA THR A 45 9.28 -1.22 -5.75
C THR A 45 10.13 -1.85 -4.66
N ILE A 46 11.43 -1.59 -4.70
CA ILE A 46 12.40 -2.31 -3.88
C ILE A 46 13.16 -1.37 -2.95
N LYS A 47 13.26 -1.76 -1.68
CA LYS A 47 14.10 -1.10 -0.67
C LYS A 47 15.59 -1.25 -1.01
N ARG A 48 16.33 -0.17 -0.85
CA ARG A 48 17.79 -0.08 -0.95
C ARG A 48 18.34 0.65 0.27
N ILE A 49 19.64 0.50 0.47
CA ILE A 49 20.39 1.14 1.54
C ILE A 49 21.28 2.20 0.91
N ALA A 50 21.10 3.45 1.33
CA ALA A 50 21.94 4.58 0.93
C ALA A 50 23.30 4.52 1.64
N LYS A 51 24.26 5.33 1.18
CA LYS A 51 25.63 5.36 1.72
C LYS A 51 25.68 5.69 3.22
N ASN A 52 24.74 6.50 3.70
CA ASN A 52 24.57 6.86 5.11
C ASN A 52 23.86 5.77 5.94
N GLY A 53 23.45 4.65 5.34
CA GLY A 53 22.72 3.56 5.99
C GLY A 53 21.19 3.69 5.96
N GLU A 54 20.65 4.80 5.45
CA GLU A 54 19.20 5.01 5.40
C GLU A 54 18.52 4.13 4.36
N ALA A 55 17.28 3.77 4.66
CA ALA A 55 16.42 3.04 3.75
C ALA A 55 15.82 3.98 2.69
N VAL A 56 16.04 3.65 1.42
CA VAL A 56 15.49 4.37 0.27
C VAL A 56 14.65 3.41 -0.56
N TRP A 57 13.44 3.82 -0.94
CA TRP A 57 12.58 3.01 -1.80
C TRP A 57 12.70 3.45 -3.25
N LEU A 58 12.99 2.50 -4.13
CA LEU A 58 13.10 2.74 -5.56
C LEU A 58 12.04 1.95 -6.31
N GLN A 59 11.24 2.63 -7.13
CA GLN A 59 10.36 2.00 -8.09
C GLN A 59 11.03 2.02 -9.45
N GLY A 60 11.17 0.86 -10.08
CA GLY A 60 11.86 0.81 -11.37
C GLY A 60 11.99 -0.57 -11.97
N THR A 61 12.72 -0.61 -13.08
CA THR A 61 12.90 -1.79 -13.91
C THR A 61 14.39 -2.09 -14.09
N TYR A 62 14.72 -3.37 -13.98
CA TYR A 62 15.97 -3.98 -14.41
C TYR A 62 15.72 -4.66 -15.74
N ALA A 63 16.34 -4.18 -16.81
CA ALA A 63 16.16 -4.63 -18.18
C ALA A 63 17.46 -5.29 -18.70
N PRO A 64 17.46 -6.60 -18.95
CA PRO A 64 18.57 -7.26 -19.62
C PRO A 64 18.72 -6.81 -21.07
N VAL A 65 19.96 -6.56 -21.49
CA VAL A 65 20.34 -6.29 -22.88
C VAL A 65 21.00 -7.54 -23.44
N LEU A 66 20.47 -8.03 -24.57
CA LEU A 66 20.90 -9.27 -25.20
C LEU A 66 21.76 -8.97 -26.42
N ASN A 67 22.77 -9.80 -26.67
CA ASN A 67 23.53 -9.78 -27.92
C ASN A 67 22.79 -10.53 -29.05
N LYS A 68 23.38 -10.58 -30.25
CA LYS A 68 22.81 -11.27 -31.42
C LYS A 68 22.59 -12.78 -31.21
N GLN A 69 23.28 -13.40 -30.25
CA GLN A 69 23.15 -14.81 -29.90
C GLN A 69 22.14 -15.05 -28.77
N GLY A 70 21.40 -14.02 -28.33
CA GLY A 70 20.42 -14.12 -27.24
C GLY A 70 21.04 -14.22 -25.85
N LYS A 71 22.36 -13.99 -25.70
CA LYS A 71 23.03 -13.98 -24.40
C LYS A 71 22.94 -12.59 -23.78
N VAL A 72 22.59 -12.52 -22.50
CA VAL A 72 22.61 -11.27 -21.73
C VAL A 72 24.05 -10.76 -21.61
N VAL A 73 24.28 -9.51 -21.99
CA VAL A 73 25.58 -8.84 -21.95
C VAL A 73 25.62 -7.64 -21.01
N GLU A 74 24.48 -7.05 -20.71
CA GLU A 74 24.35 -5.90 -19.80
C GLU A 74 22.98 -5.94 -19.10
N ILE A 75 22.89 -5.33 -17.92
CA ILE A 75 21.64 -5.05 -17.24
C ILE A 75 21.52 -3.53 -17.06
N VAL A 76 20.50 -2.93 -17.67
CA VAL A 76 20.18 -1.51 -17.47
C VAL A 76 19.15 -1.38 -16.36
N LYS A 77 19.39 -0.50 -15.40
CA LYS A 77 18.45 -0.19 -14.33
C LYS A 77 17.94 1.24 -14.48
N ILE A 78 16.62 1.42 -14.52
CA ILE A 78 15.96 2.72 -14.49
C ILE A 78 15.03 2.73 -13.30
N ALA A 79 15.14 3.74 -12.44
CA ALA A 79 14.31 3.83 -11.24
C ALA A 79 14.09 5.27 -10.79
N SER A 80 12.94 5.50 -10.19
CA SER A 80 12.58 6.72 -9.48
C SER A 80 12.55 6.46 -7.99
N GLU A 81 12.95 7.46 -7.21
CA GLU A 81 12.78 7.42 -5.77
C GLU A 81 11.31 7.58 -5.39
N VAL A 82 10.82 6.75 -4.48
CA VAL A 82 9.43 6.76 -3.99
C VAL A 82 9.37 6.64 -2.45
N THR A 83 10.46 6.96 -1.75
CA THR A 83 10.61 6.79 -0.29
C THR A 83 9.50 7.46 0.48
N GLU A 84 9.28 8.75 0.27
CA GLU A 84 8.24 9.53 0.94
C GLU A 84 6.84 8.93 0.73
N ARG A 85 6.50 8.60 -0.52
CA ARG A 85 5.21 7.99 -0.88
C ARG A 85 4.99 6.66 -0.16
N VAL A 86 6.02 5.82 -0.05
CA VAL A 86 5.92 4.53 0.64
C VAL A 86 5.75 4.72 2.14
N ILE A 87 6.50 5.64 2.75
CA ILE A 87 6.42 5.95 4.18
C ILE A 87 5.04 6.50 4.53
N GLN A 88 4.55 7.53 3.82
CA GLN A 88 3.23 8.11 4.05
C GLN A 88 2.11 7.05 3.94
N ALA A 89 2.16 6.20 2.91
CA ALA A 89 1.20 5.11 2.76
C ALA A 89 1.28 4.07 3.89
N GLN A 90 2.46 3.81 4.44
CA GLN A 90 2.62 2.95 5.60
C GLN A 90 2.07 3.59 6.88
N GLU A 91 2.38 4.86 7.13
CA GLU A 91 1.88 5.62 8.28
C GLU A 91 0.36 5.71 8.29
N HIS A 92 -0.27 6.03 7.15
CA HIS A 92 -1.73 6.07 7.04
C HIS A 92 -2.36 4.71 7.34
N ARG A 93 -1.79 3.62 6.82
CA ARG A 93 -2.27 2.26 7.13
C ARG A 93 -2.12 1.92 8.60
N SER A 94 -1.01 2.28 9.22
CA SER A 94 -0.78 2.05 10.64
C SER A 94 -1.77 2.85 11.51
N LEU A 95 -2.03 4.11 11.15
CA LEU A 95 -3.02 4.94 11.82
C LEU A 95 -4.43 4.36 11.69
N LEU A 96 -4.87 4.04 10.47
CA LEU A 96 -6.17 3.41 10.23
C LEU A 96 -6.30 2.08 10.99
N ALA A 97 -5.25 1.27 11.04
CA ALA A 97 -5.25 0.02 11.79
C ALA A 97 -5.36 0.26 13.32
N ALA A 98 -4.74 1.32 13.85
CA ALA A 98 -4.87 1.69 15.25
C ALA A 98 -6.28 2.20 15.58
N LEU A 99 -6.86 3.05 14.73
CA LEU A 99 -8.24 3.52 14.83
C LEU A 99 -9.23 2.35 14.77
N ASN A 100 -9.02 1.44 13.80
CA ASN A 100 -9.86 0.25 13.61
C ASN A 100 -9.83 -0.69 14.82
N ARG A 101 -8.72 -0.74 15.58
CA ARG A 101 -8.64 -1.53 16.81
C ARG A 101 -9.24 -0.84 18.04
N SER A 102 -9.24 0.49 18.08
CA SER A 102 -9.56 1.26 19.29
C SER A 102 -10.94 1.90 19.31
N MET A 103 -11.56 2.12 18.14
CA MET A 103 -12.83 2.82 18.00
C MET A 103 -13.87 1.95 17.30
N ALA A 104 -15.16 2.22 17.53
CA ALA A 104 -16.24 1.68 16.69
C ALA A 104 -16.26 2.43 15.35
N MET A 105 -16.08 1.72 14.25
CA MET A 105 -16.02 2.28 12.91
C MET A 105 -16.99 1.57 11.98
N ILE A 106 -17.70 2.36 11.17
CA ILE A 106 -18.64 1.89 10.15
C ILE A 106 -18.54 2.80 8.93
N ALA A 107 -18.64 2.20 7.75
CA ALA A 107 -18.65 2.90 6.47
C ALA A 107 -19.93 2.57 5.71
N PHE A 108 -20.49 3.59 5.05
CA PHE A 108 -21.71 3.47 4.28
C PHE A 108 -21.53 4.03 2.87
N THR A 109 -22.37 3.57 1.94
CA THR A 109 -22.59 4.26 0.66
C THR A 109 -23.34 5.56 0.90
N PRO A 110 -23.35 6.51 -0.07
CA PRO A 110 -24.19 7.70 -0.01
C PRO A 110 -25.69 7.41 0.13
N GLN A 111 -26.15 6.21 -0.24
CA GLN A 111 -27.54 5.74 -0.09
C GLN A 111 -27.81 5.15 1.31
N GLY A 112 -26.80 5.15 2.18
CA GLY A 112 -26.89 4.59 3.53
C GLY A 112 -26.78 3.08 3.60
N THR A 113 -26.26 2.42 2.57
CA THR A 113 -25.97 0.98 2.62
C THR A 113 -24.66 0.74 3.36
N ILE A 114 -24.66 -0.15 4.35
CA ILE A 114 -23.46 -0.52 5.11
C ILE A 114 -22.49 -1.26 4.17
N VAL A 115 -21.27 -0.71 4.05
CA VAL A 115 -20.17 -1.26 3.23
C VAL A 115 -19.24 -2.09 4.11
N SER A 116 -18.93 -1.60 5.30
CA SER A 116 -18.11 -2.30 6.28
C SER A 116 -18.37 -1.78 7.68
N ALA A 117 -18.14 -2.64 8.67
CA ALA A 117 -18.11 -2.28 10.09
C ALA A 117 -17.00 -3.09 10.76
N ASN A 118 -16.27 -2.50 11.70
CA ASN A 118 -15.26 -3.23 12.46
C ASN A 118 -15.86 -3.94 13.68
N ASP A 119 -15.08 -4.84 14.30
CA ASP A 119 -15.53 -5.65 15.43
C ASP A 119 -16.04 -4.81 16.60
N ASN A 120 -15.42 -3.66 16.87
CA ASN A 120 -15.85 -2.74 17.91
C ASN A 120 -17.28 -2.20 17.66
N MET A 121 -17.58 -1.83 16.42
CA MET A 121 -18.93 -1.38 16.04
C MET A 121 -19.94 -2.52 16.14
N LEU A 122 -19.59 -3.69 15.58
CA LEU A 122 -20.46 -4.86 15.58
C LEU A 122 -20.80 -5.32 17.01
N ALA A 123 -19.80 -5.37 17.88
CA ALA A 123 -19.97 -5.70 19.29
C ALA A 123 -20.83 -4.66 20.02
N LEU A 124 -20.63 -3.37 19.76
CA LEU A 124 -21.42 -2.29 20.37
C LEU A 124 -22.90 -2.36 19.96
N MET A 125 -23.16 -2.64 18.68
CA MET A 125 -24.52 -2.69 18.15
C MET A 125 -25.20 -4.05 18.32
N GLY A 126 -24.44 -5.11 18.64
CA GLY A 126 -24.96 -6.47 18.80
C GLY A 126 -25.24 -7.21 17.48
N TYR A 127 -24.54 -6.84 16.40
CA TYR A 127 -24.69 -7.46 15.08
C TYR A 127 -23.50 -8.33 14.72
N ARG A 128 -23.71 -9.34 13.88
CA ARG A 128 -22.63 -10.00 13.13
C ARG A 128 -22.37 -9.26 11.81
N LEU A 129 -21.17 -9.41 11.25
CA LEU A 129 -20.78 -8.73 10.02
C LEU A 129 -21.72 -9.08 8.87
N GLU A 130 -22.12 -10.35 8.76
CA GLU A 130 -23.01 -10.86 7.72
C GLU A 130 -24.43 -10.30 7.82
N GLU A 131 -24.83 -9.86 9.01
CA GLU A 131 -26.14 -9.25 9.27
C GLU A 131 -26.14 -7.75 8.99
N ALA A 132 -24.98 -7.10 9.13
CA ALA A 132 -24.84 -5.66 8.94
C ALA A 132 -24.51 -5.29 7.49
N CYS A 133 -23.55 -5.97 6.86
CA CYS A 133 -23.08 -5.62 5.52
C CYS A 133 -24.18 -5.77 4.47
N GLY A 134 -24.30 -4.76 3.60
CA GLY A 134 -25.33 -4.72 2.56
C GLY A 134 -26.71 -4.25 3.06
N GLN A 135 -26.94 -4.14 4.37
CA GLN A 135 -28.17 -3.58 4.91
C GLN A 135 -28.17 -2.05 4.85
N SER A 136 -29.36 -1.46 4.87
CA SER A 136 -29.50 -0.01 5.09
C SER A 136 -29.17 0.32 6.54
N HIS A 137 -28.44 1.40 6.79
CA HIS A 137 -28.19 1.98 8.12
C HIS A 137 -29.46 2.14 8.98
N ALA A 138 -30.64 2.24 8.35
CA ALA A 138 -31.92 2.26 9.03
C ALA A 138 -32.12 1.08 10.00
N VAL A 139 -31.50 -0.08 9.73
CA VAL A 139 -31.53 -1.27 10.62
C VAL A 139 -30.93 -0.99 12.00
N LEU A 140 -30.02 -0.02 12.09
CA LEU A 140 -29.32 0.37 13.32
C LEU A 140 -30.07 1.47 14.10
N CYS A 141 -31.18 1.96 13.57
CA CYS A 141 -31.94 3.10 14.12
C CYS A 141 -33.29 2.65 14.70
N PRO A 142 -33.85 3.36 15.69
CA PRO A 142 -35.24 3.17 16.09
C PRO A 142 -36.18 3.35 14.88
N PRO A 143 -37.22 2.50 14.70
CA PRO A 143 -38.09 2.55 13.52
C PRO A 143 -38.73 3.91 13.27
N ALA A 144 -39.14 4.61 14.33
CA ALA A 144 -39.72 5.95 14.24
C ALA A 144 -38.74 6.98 13.66
N PHE A 145 -37.45 6.89 14.01
CA PHE A 145 -36.42 7.78 13.47
C PHE A 145 -36.10 7.42 12.02
N ALA A 146 -35.92 6.14 11.70
CA ALA A 146 -35.64 5.69 10.33
C ALA A 146 -36.73 6.09 9.32
N ALA A 147 -37.99 6.18 9.77
CA ALA A 147 -39.11 6.63 8.94
C ALA A 147 -39.24 8.17 8.81
N SER A 148 -38.49 8.95 9.59
CA SER A 148 -38.62 10.40 9.68
C SER A 148 -38.07 11.16 8.46
N ASP A 149 -38.54 12.39 8.28
CA ASP A 149 -37.94 13.32 7.30
C ASP A 149 -36.51 13.72 7.66
N ASP A 150 -36.19 13.74 8.95
CA ASP A 150 -34.84 14.06 9.43
C ASP A 150 -33.82 13.02 8.99
N TYR A 151 -34.17 11.74 9.06
CA TYR A 151 -33.34 10.66 8.54
C TYR A 151 -33.09 10.80 7.02
N ARG A 152 -34.15 11.07 6.25
CA ARG A 152 -34.04 11.28 4.79
C ARG A 152 -33.14 12.48 4.46
N ARG A 153 -33.36 13.61 5.15
CA ARG A 153 -32.58 14.83 4.98
C ARG A 153 -31.11 14.63 5.36
N HIS A 154 -30.83 13.86 6.42
CA HIS A 154 -29.48 13.52 6.83
C HIS A 154 -28.70 12.84 5.68
N TRP A 155 -29.27 11.79 5.08
CA TRP A 155 -28.62 11.09 3.97
C TRP A 155 -28.53 11.92 2.69
N GLN A 156 -29.52 12.77 2.39
CA GLN A 156 -29.43 13.72 1.26
C GLN A 156 -28.30 14.73 1.42
N ARG A 157 -27.97 15.14 2.65
CA ARG A 157 -26.83 16.03 2.93
C ARG A 157 -25.51 15.29 2.75
N LEU A 158 -25.37 14.10 3.34
CA LEU A 158 -24.16 13.28 3.16
C LEU A 158 -23.91 12.93 1.70
N ALA A 159 -24.95 12.60 0.93
CA ALA A 159 -24.83 12.31 -0.50
C ALA A 159 -24.38 13.50 -1.35
N ARG A 160 -24.51 14.73 -0.84
CA ARG A 160 -23.99 15.96 -1.46
C ARG A 160 -22.57 16.30 -0.98
N GLY A 161 -21.95 15.46 -0.16
CA GLY A 161 -20.61 15.67 0.40
C GLY A 161 -20.58 16.64 1.58
N GLU A 162 -21.73 16.95 2.19
CA GLU A 162 -21.78 17.81 3.38
C GLU A 162 -21.23 17.05 4.61
N PHE A 163 -20.35 17.71 5.37
CA PHE A 163 -19.90 17.19 6.67
C PHE A 163 -20.97 17.50 7.74
N ILE A 164 -21.31 16.50 8.54
CA ILE A 164 -22.32 16.60 9.61
C ILE A 164 -21.65 16.14 10.90
N THR A 165 -21.59 17.04 11.89
CA THR A 165 -21.07 16.81 13.24
C THR A 165 -22.17 16.89 14.27
#